data_AF-A0A960SRE2-F1
#
_entry.id   AF-A0A960SRE2-F1
#
_cell.length_a   1.000
_cell.length_b   1.000
_cell.length_c   1.000
_cell.angle_alpha   90.00
_cell.angle_beta   90.00
_cell.angle_gamma   90.00
#
_symmetry.space_group_name_H-M   'P 1'
#
loop_
_entity.id
_entity.type
_entity.pdbx_description
1 polymer ?
#
loop_
_entity_poly.entity_id
_entity_poly.type
_entity_poly.pdbx_seq_one_letter_code
_entity_poly.pdbx_strand_id
1 'polypeptide(L)'
;MAVSTGVAAEPGIYADFETSLGDFTCRLEYTLAPKAVANFIGLATGERAWIDQPTGAVRTAPFYDGLTFHRVMKGFMIQGGSPNGQGTDGPGYAFPDEFSPELRHDGPGVLSMANSGPSSNGAQFFVTVAATAWLNDVHTIFGRVVSGMDVVTAISVVPTDATDHPTTPVVVSHVTIRREGPDAMAFDLTAQGLPVVTPGDLAVAANAGGVDLDFASDLYVETFLREAGILNDWSSSSLGIDLAAPILGRVHQGTTETARFFAISQVHYPESTRAPRDVEGRELTIQLFNGTEVLTVRFDEAGGGTFDYNGQPGTVSGYTWTQEPYRGRLWPIEYSGLVPMTFRLDFTSETGGTYSGTAYTFPSTALSGDFTLTTP
;
A
#
# COMPACT_ATOMS: atom_id res chain seq x y z
N MET A 1 -4.73 -28.47 -35.44
CA MET A 1 -5.84 -28.46 -34.48
C MET A 1 -5.82 -29.75 -33.70
N ALA A 2 -5.25 -29.73 -32.50
CA ALA A 2 -5.39 -30.82 -31.53
C ALA A 2 -6.37 -30.32 -30.47
N VAL A 3 -7.57 -30.90 -30.45
CA VAL A 3 -8.55 -30.67 -29.40
C VAL A 3 -8.06 -31.43 -28.18
N SER A 4 -7.48 -30.72 -27.23
CA SER A 4 -7.25 -31.24 -25.87
C SER A 4 -8.62 -31.48 -25.24
N THR A 5 -8.97 -32.74 -25.04
CA THR A 5 -10.18 -33.14 -24.33
C THR A 5 -10.00 -32.82 -22.84
N GLY A 6 -10.43 -31.62 -22.45
CA GLY A 6 -10.31 -31.11 -21.09
C GLY A 6 -11.13 -31.93 -20.09
N VAL A 7 -10.47 -32.36 -19.02
CA VAL A 7 -11.13 -32.59 -17.74
C VAL A 7 -11.76 -31.24 -17.35
N ALA A 8 -13.06 -31.21 -17.06
CA ALA A 8 -13.71 -29.98 -16.59
C ALA A 8 -12.93 -29.47 -15.37
N ALA A 9 -12.45 -28.23 -15.42
CA ALA A 9 -11.74 -27.62 -14.30
C ALA A 9 -12.62 -27.65 -13.06
N GLU A 10 -12.03 -27.89 -11.88
CA GLU A 10 -12.78 -27.80 -10.63
C GLU A 10 -13.42 -26.41 -10.51
N PRO A 11 -14.61 -26.29 -9.90
CA PRO A 11 -15.20 -24.98 -9.65
C PRO A 11 -14.26 -24.06 -8.86
N GLY A 12 -14.12 -22.82 -9.32
CA GLY A 12 -13.20 -21.85 -8.73
C GLY A 12 -12.88 -20.69 -9.66
N ILE A 13 -12.07 -19.76 -9.15
CA ILE A 13 -11.49 -18.68 -9.95
C ILE A 13 -10.01 -18.99 -10.15
N TYR A 14 -9.55 -18.87 -11.38
CA TYR A 14 -8.17 -19.13 -11.79
C TYR A 14 -7.56 -17.89 -12.43
N ALA A 15 -6.28 -17.66 -12.15
CA ALA A 15 -5.44 -16.68 -12.82
C ALA A 15 -4.35 -17.43 -13.60
N ASP A 16 -4.40 -17.33 -14.93
CA ASP A 16 -3.37 -17.86 -15.82
C ASP A 16 -2.37 -16.75 -16.14
N PHE A 17 -1.14 -16.91 -15.69
CA PHE A 17 -0.04 -16.00 -15.95
C PHE A 17 0.71 -16.46 -17.19
N GLU A 18 0.75 -15.61 -18.21
CA GLU A 18 1.65 -15.75 -19.35
C GLU A 18 2.94 -14.99 -19.02
N THR A 19 4.09 -15.66 -19.05
CA THR A 19 5.37 -15.02 -18.74
C THR A 19 6.43 -15.27 -19.80
N SER A 20 7.49 -14.45 -19.81
CA SER A 20 8.62 -14.64 -20.72
C SER A 20 9.38 -15.96 -20.54
N LEU A 21 9.12 -16.72 -19.45
CA LEU A 21 9.73 -18.02 -19.17
C LEU A 21 8.72 -19.20 -19.20
N GLY A 22 7.49 -18.94 -19.65
CA GLY A 22 6.41 -19.92 -19.72
C GLY A 22 5.22 -19.56 -18.85
N ASP A 23 4.21 -20.42 -18.86
CA ASP A 23 2.91 -20.12 -18.26
C ASP A 23 2.71 -20.89 -16.96
N PHE A 24 2.04 -20.27 -15.99
CA PHE A 24 1.60 -20.94 -14.77
C PHE A 24 0.21 -20.48 -14.37
N THR A 25 -0.54 -21.35 -13.68
CA THR A 25 -1.91 -21.07 -13.26
C THR A 25 -2.00 -21.11 -11.75
N CYS A 26 -2.63 -20.09 -11.17
CA CYS A 26 -3.04 -20.06 -9.77
C CYS A 26 -4.55 -20.24 -9.63
N ARG A 27 -4.99 -21.04 -8.65
CA ARG A 27 -6.37 -21.02 -8.13
C ARG A 27 -6.45 -19.94 -7.05
N LEU A 28 -7.47 -19.10 -7.08
CA LEU A 28 -7.66 -17.99 -6.16
C LEU A 28 -8.61 -18.35 -5.01
N GLU A 29 -8.30 -17.88 -3.81
CA GLU A 29 -9.04 -18.16 -2.56
C GLU A 29 -10.11 -17.09 -2.30
N TYR A 30 -11.06 -16.95 -3.23
CA TYR A 30 -12.05 -15.85 -3.24
C TYR A 30 -13.07 -15.89 -2.10
N THR A 31 -13.13 -16.99 -1.33
CA THR A 31 -13.99 -17.14 -0.16
C THR A 31 -13.29 -16.75 1.15
N LEU A 32 -11.98 -16.98 1.23
CA LEU A 32 -11.18 -16.75 2.45
C LEU A 32 -10.39 -15.43 2.41
N ALA A 33 -10.07 -14.93 1.22
CA ALA A 33 -9.42 -13.63 1.00
C ALA A 33 -10.14 -12.84 -0.12
N PRO A 34 -11.44 -12.54 0.04
CA PRO A 34 -12.25 -11.94 -1.01
C PRO A 34 -11.76 -10.54 -1.45
N LYS A 35 -11.24 -9.68 -0.55
CA LYS A 35 -10.73 -8.36 -0.93
C LYS A 35 -9.46 -8.48 -1.77
N ALA A 36 -8.51 -9.31 -1.35
CA ALA A 36 -7.27 -9.52 -2.10
C ALA A 36 -7.55 -10.12 -3.47
N VAL A 37 -8.45 -11.11 -3.56
CA VAL A 37 -8.85 -11.69 -4.85
C VAL A 37 -9.59 -10.69 -5.73
N ALA A 38 -10.53 -9.91 -5.19
CA ALA A 38 -11.25 -8.91 -5.97
C ALA A 38 -10.34 -7.79 -6.48
N ASN A 39 -9.39 -7.35 -5.64
CA ASN A 39 -8.37 -6.38 -6.01
C ASN A 39 -7.49 -6.92 -7.15
N PHE A 40 -6.98 -8.15 -6.99
CA PHE A 40 -6.12 -8.78 -7.99
C PHE A 40 -6.85 -8.95 -9.33
N ILE A 41 -8.08 -9.48 -9.32
CA ILE A 41 -8.88 -9.66 -10.54
C ILE A 41 -9.15 -8.31 -11.21
N GLY A 42 -9.65 -7.32 -10.45
CA GLY A 42 -10.00 -6.02 -11.02
C GLY A 42 -8.80 -5.30 -11.63
N LEU A 43 -7.61 -5.43 -11.03
CA LEU A 43 -6.37 -4.93 -11.60
C LEU A 43 -5.95 -5.71 -12.84
N ALA A 44 -6.02 -7.04 -12.82
CA ALA A 44 -5.66 -7.90 -13.96
C ALA A 44 -6.56 -7.66 -15.18
N THR A 45 -7.88 -7.49 -14.98
CA THR A 45 -8.84 -7.29 -16.07
C THR A 45 -8.97 -5.83 -16.51
N GLY A 46 -8.43 -4.88 -15.73
CA GLY A 46 -8.58 -3.44 -15.95
C GLY A 46 -9.93 -2.87 -15.52
N GLU A 47 -10.76 -3.67 -14.82
CA GLU A 47 -12.04 -3.22 -14.24
C GLU A 47 -11.84 -2.29 -13.02
N ARG A 48 -10.64 -2.30 -12.41
CA ARG A 48 -10.30 -1.46 -11.26
C ARG A 48 -9.37 -0.33 -11.67
N ALA A 49 -9.79 0.89 -11.34
CA ALA A 49 -8.97 2.08 -11.54
C ALA A 49 -7.77 2.11 -10.58
N TRP A 50 -6.66 2.66 -11.05
CA TRP A 50 -5.42 2.85 -10.28
C TRP A 50 -4.77 4.18 -10.63
N ILE A 51 -3.90 4.69 -9.74
CA ILE A 51 -3.14 5.92 -9.97
C ILE A 51 -1.79 5.57 -10.56
N ASP A 52 -1.52 6.08 -11.76
CA ASP A 52 -0.19 6.06 -12.37
C ASP A 52 0.73 7.01 -11.62
N GLN A 53 1.46 6.51 -10.62
CA GLN A 53 2.19 7.37 -9.68
C GLN A 53 3.12 8.41 -10.32
N PRO A 54 3.86 8.12 -11.42
CA PRO A 54 4.65 9.12 -12.12
C PRO A 54 3.85 10.29 -12.70
N THR A 55 2.63 10.07 -13.21
CA THR A 55 1.85 11.10 -13.93
C THR A 55 0.65 11.61 -13.13
N GLY A 56 0.17 10.82 -12.19
CA GLY A 56 -1.09 11.02 -11.49
C GLY A 56 -2.35 10.66 -12.22
N ALA A 57 -2.23 10.20 -13.46
CA ALA A 57 -3.39 9.83 -14.23
C ALA A 57 -4.10 8.64 -13.56
N VAL A 58 -5.42 8.74 -13.48
CA VAL A 58 -6.26 7.59 -13.15
C VAL A 58 -6.40 6.74 -14.40
N ARG A 59 -6.07 5.45 -14.29
CA ARG A 59 -6.03 4.51 -15.42
C ARG A 59 -6.93 3.31 -15.15
N THR A 60 -7.53 2.80 -16.22
CA THR A 60 -8.29 1.55 -16.27
C THR A 60 -7.79 0.73 -17.45
N ALA A 61 -6.82 -0.13 -17.19
CA ALA A 61 -6.21 -1.06 -18.14
C ALA A 61 -5.64 -2.23 -17.34
N PRO A 62 -5.45 -3.41 -17.96
CA PRO A 62 -4.76 -4.54 -17.33
C PRO A 62 -3.45 -4.09 -16.68
N PHE A 63 -3.41 -4.13 -15.35
CA PHE A 63 -2.35 -3.52 -14.54
C PHE A 63 -1.05 -4.30 -14.61
N TYR A 64 -1.14 -5.64 -14.67
CA TYR A 64 0.02 -6.53 -14.58
C TYR A 64 0.73 -6.75 -15.92
N ASP A 65 0.11 -6.38 -17.04
CA ASP A 65 0.66 -6.60 -18.37
C ASP A 65 1.94 -5.79 -18.58
N GLY A 66 3.02 -6.48 -18.95
CA GLY A 66 4.34 -5.90 -19.14
C GLY A 66 5.14 -5.67 -17.85
N LEU A 67 4.56 -5.93 -16.67
CA LEU A 67 5.29 -5.81 -15.41
C LEU A 67 6.30 -6.95 -15.24
N THR A 68 7.28 -6.73 -14.37
CA THR A 68 8.35 -7.71 -14.13
C THR A 68 8.27 -8.34 -12.75
N PHE A 69 8.83 -9.53 -12.62
CA PHE A 69 9.26 -10.04 -11.31
C PHE A 69 10.53 -9.28 -10.90
N HIS A 70 10.37 -8.21 -10.14
CA HIS A 70 11.46 -7.29 -9.77
C HIS A 70 12.33 -7.83 -8.63
N ARG A 71 11.89 -8.88 -7.93
CA ARG A 71 12.66 -9.51 -6.86
C ARG A 71 12.49 -11.02 -6.89
N VAL A 72 13.61 -11.73 -6.96
CA VAL A 72 13.66 -13.18 -7.08
C VAL A 72 14.70 -13.75 -6.12
N MET A 73 14.26 -14.66 -5.24
CA MET A 73 15.14 -15.27 -4.23
C MET A 73 15.02 -16.80 -4.28
N LYS A 74 16.11 -17.45 -4.68
CA LYS A 74 16.20 -18.91 -4.74
C LYS A 74 15.88 -19.53 -3.38
N GLY A 75 14.94 -20.48 -3.36
CA GLY A 75 14.52 -21.17 -2.14
C GLY A 75 13.62 -20.33 -1.23
N PHE A 76 13.13 -19.19 -1.71
CA PHE A 76 12.20 -18.35 -0.97
C PHE A 76 10.96 -18.00 -1.81
N MET A 77 11.06 -17.06 -2.76
CA MET A 77 9.91 -16.56 -3.53
C MET A 77 10.30 -15.82 -4.82
N ILE A 78 9.31 -15.56 -5.66
CA ILE A 78 9.35 -14.61 -6.79
C ILE A 78 8.29 -13.52 -6.53
N GLN A 79 8.65 -12.25 -6.66
CA GLN A 79 7.78 -11.10 -6.34
C GLN A 79 7.63 -10.16 -7.56
N GLY A 80 6.40 -9.74 -7.82
CA GLY A 80 6.00 -8.90 -8.96
C GLY A 80 4.94 -7.86 -8.58
N GLY A 81 4.34 -7.21 -9.58
CA GLY A 81 3.24 -6.25 -9.40
C GLY A 81 3.67 -4.82 -9.05
N SER A 82 4.91 -4.44 -9.39
CA SER A 82 5.48 -3.10 -9.21
C SER A 82 5.65 -2.43 -10.59
N PRO A 83 4.87 -1.38 -10.92
CA PRO A 83 4.98 -0.67 -12.20
C PRO A 83 6.38 -0.14 -12.54
N ASN A 84 7.14 0.35 -11.55
CA ASN A 84 8.49 0.88 -11.72
C ASN A 84 9.58 -0.19 -11.68
N GLY A 85 9.22 -1.45 -11.37
CA GLY A 85 10.17 -2.57 -11.28
C GLY A 85 11.17 -2.46 -10.13
N GLN A 86 10.91 -1.63 -9.11
CA GLN A 86 11.78 -1.43 -7.94
C GLN A 86 11.14 -1.92 -6.64
N GLY A 87 9.86 -2.33 -6.66
CA GLY A 87 9.14 -2.78 -5.48
C GLY A 87 8.71 -1.65 -4.54
N THR A 88 8.77 -0.40 -4.99
CA THR A 88 8.48 0.78 -4.15
C THR A 88 7.16 1.48 -4.50
N ASP A 89 6.36 0.89 -5.38
CA ASP A 89 5.14 1.48 -5.91
C ASP A 89 3.98 0.47 -5.96
N GLY A 90 2.83 0.93 -6.44
CA GLY A 90 1.61 0.14 -6.48
C GLY A 90 0.45 0.90 -7.14
N PRO A 91 -0.81 0.54 -6.82
CA PRO A 91 -1.97 1.06 -7.54
C PRO A 91 -2.46 2.42 -7.02
N GLY A 92 -1.74 3.04 -6.08
CA GLY A 92 -2.07 4.34 -5.50
C GLY A 92 -2.96 4.29 -4.26
N TYR A 93 -3.27 3.11 -3.73
CA TYR A 93 -4.06 2.91 -2.51
C TYR A 93 -3.55 1.69 -1.73
N ALA A 94 -4.01 1.57 -0.48
CA ALA A 94 -3.79 0.40 0.37
C ALA A 94 -5.11 -0.21 0.86
N PHE A 95 -5.11 -1.49 1.24
CA PHE A 95 -6.26 -2.12 1.89
C PHE A 95 -5.85 -3.13 2.98
N PRO A 96 -6.76 -3.45 3.93
CA PRO A 96 -6.48 -4.35 5.06
C PRO A 96 -6.06 -5.77 4.66
N ASP A 97 -5.39 -6.45 5.59
CA ASP A 97 -5.04 -7.87 5.45
C ASP A 97 -6.23 -8.81 5.68
N GLU A 98 -6.19 -10.00 5.08
CA GLU A 98 -7.16 -11.08 5.25
C GLU A 98 -6.43 -12.37 5.63
N PHE A 99 -6.56 -12.78 6.89
CA PHE A 99 -5.92 -13.99 7.42
C PHE A 99 -6.94 -15.06 7.76
N SER A 100 -6.63 -16.31 7.39
CA SER A 100 -7.43 -17.49 7.74
C SER A 100 -6.52 -18.56 8.33
N PRO A 101 -6.95 -19.29 9.40
CA PRO A 101 -6.20 -20.43 9.91
C PRO A 101 -6.00 -21.55 8.87
N GLU A 102 -6.86 -21.60 7.84
CA GLU A 102 -6.79 -22.58 6.74
C GLU A 102 -5.73 -22.23 5.69
N LEU A 103 -5.31 -20.97 5.63
CA LEU A 103 -4.31 -20.51 4.66
C LEU A 103 -2.96 -20.35 5.36
N ARG A 104 -2.00 -21.20 5.00
CA ARG A 104 -0.64 -21.21 5.58
C ARG A 104 0.42 -21.30 4.48
N HIS A 105 1.57 -20.67 4.72
CA HIS A 105 2.78 -20.76 3.90
C HIS A 105 3.55 -22.05 4.17
N ASP A 106 2.88 -23.19 3.96
CA ASP A 106 3.32 -24.53 4.32
C ASP A 106 4.11 -25.27 3.23
N GLY A 107 4.22 -24.66 2.05
CA GLY A 107 4.92 -25.25 0.90
C GLY A 107 5.17 -24.25 -0.23
N PRO A 108 5.73 -24.73 -1.35
CA PRO A 108 5.87 -23.94 -2.57
C PRO A 108 4.50 -23.64 -3.21
N GLY A 109 4.47 -22.63 -4.07
CA GLY A 109 3.31 -22.28 -4.89
C GLY A 109 2.25 -21.47 -4.15
N VAL A 110 2.53 -20.91 -2.99
CA VAL A 110 1.58 -20.04 -2.27
C VAL A 110 1.65 -18.63 -2.84
N LEU A 111 0.51 -18.13 -3.34
CA LEU A 111 0.36 -16.78 -3.89
C LEU A 111 -0.17 -15.84 -2.79
N SER A 112 0.60 -14.80 -2.49
CA SER A 112 0.34 -13.90 -1.37
C SER A 112 0.59 -12.43 -1.74
N MET A 113 -0.12 -11.52 -1.06
CA MET A 113 0.12 -10.08 -1.19
C MET A 113 1.46 -9.70 -0.55
N ALA A 114 2.29 -8.97 -1.29
CA ALA A 114 3.40 -8.25 -0.67
C ALA A 114 2.84 -6.98 -0.01
N ASN A 115 3.40 -6.61 1.14
CA ASN A 115 3.00 -5.42 1.87
C ASN A 115 4.20 -4.77 2.55
N SER A 116 4.01 -3.55 3.03
CA SER A 116 5.01 -2.80 3.80
C SER A 116 4.70 -2.86 5.31
N GLY A 117 3.97 -3.88 5.77
CA GLY A 117 3.43 -4.00 7.12
C GLY A 117 1.90 -4.08 7.15
N PRO A 118 1.29 -4.10 8.35
CA PRO A 118 -0.15 -4.32 8.51
C PRO A 118 -0.99 -3.37 7.66
N SER A 119 -2.03 -3.92 7.03
CA SER A 119 -3.04 -3.21 6.24
C SER A 119 -2.49 -2.34 5.11
N SER A 120 -1.37 -2.76 4.51
CA SER A 120 -0.73 -2.04 3.41
C SER A 120 -0.67 -2.86 2.11
N ASN A 121 -1.67 -3.71 1.87
CA ASN A 121 -1.79 -4.46 0.62
C ASN A 121 -2.11 -3.51 -0.53
N GLY A 122 -1.43 -3.68 -1.66
CA GLY A 122 -1.60 -2.89 -2.87
C GLY A 122 -1.80 -3.78 -4.10
N ALA A 123 -0.85 -3.76 -5.03
CA ALA A 123 -0.86 -4.62 -6.22
C ALA A 123 0.29 -5.64 -6.23
N GLN A 124 1.33 -5.40 -5.43
CA GLN A 124 2.46 -6.32 -5.40
C GLN A 124 2.06 -7.66 -4.77
N PHE A 125 2.55 -8.74 -5.37
CA PHE A 125 2.32 -10.10 -4.93
C PHE A 125 3.62 -10.90 -5.02
N PHE A 126 3.66 -12.03 -4.33
CA PHE A 126 4.73 -13.01 -4.47
C PHE A 126 4.19 -14.43 -4.52
N VAL A 127 4.97 -15.32 -5.12
CA VAL A 127 4.73 -16.77 -5.13
C VAL A 127 5.89 -17.47 -4.43
N THR A 128 5.60 -18.28 -3.41
CA THR A 128 6.64 -19.03 -2.69
C THR A 128 7.23 -20.16 -3.54
N VAL A 129 8.50 -20.48 -3.33
CA VAL A 129 9.15 -21.70 -3.88
C VAL A 129 9.63 -22.66 -2.78
N ALA A 130 9.33 -22.34 -1.52
CA ALA A 130 9.56 -23.17 -0.36
C ALA A 130 8.51 -22.84 0.72
N ALA A 131 8.45 -23.65 1.78
CA ALA A 131 7.65 -23.32 2.97
C ALA A 131 8.26 -22.12 3.71
N THR A 132 7.42 -21.15 4.09
CA THR A 132 7.84 -19.86 4.65
C THR A 132 6.93 -19.47 5.82
N ALA A 133 6.81 -20.35 6.82
CA ALA A 133 5.85 -20.21 7.91
C ALA A 133 5.95 -18.90 8.73
N TRP A 134 7.09 -18.21 8.69
CA TRP A 134 7.26 -16.89 9.32
C TRP A 134 6.49 -15.76 8.61
N LEU A 135 5.92 -16.01 7.42
CA LEU A 135 5.05 -15.07 6.70
C LEU A 135 3.56 -15.26 7.04
N ASN A 136 3.22 -16.30 7.81
CA ASN A 136 1.84 -16.53 8.25
C ASN A 136 1.33 -15.37 9.09
N ASP A 137 0.10 -14.92 8.83
CA ASP A 137 -0.55 -13.79 9.50
C ASP A 137 0.25 -12.47 9.39
N VAL A 138 1.15 -12.40 8.40
CA VAL A 138 1.87 -11.18 7.98
C VAL A 138 1.49 -10.81 6.55
N HIS A 139 1.34 -11.81 5.68
CA HIS A 139 0.95 -11.63 4.28
C HIS A 139 -0.33 -12.39 3.97
N THR A 140 -1.29 -11.69 3.34
CA THR A 140 -2.56 -12.26 2.90
C THR A 140 -2.31 -13.29 1.81
N ILE A 141 -2.60 -14.57 2.08
CA ILE A 141 -2.61 -15.62 1.06
C ILE A 141 -3.93 -15.50 0.30
N PHE A 142 -3.87 -15.41 -1.02
CA PHE A 142 -5.07 -15.26 -1.85
C PHE A 142 -5.11 -16.24 -3.03
N GLY A 143 -4.18 -17.17 -3.10
CA GLY A 143 -4.21 -18.25 -4.09
C GLY A 143 -3.08 -19.25 -3.95
N ARG A 144 -3.11 -20.27 -4.81
CA ARG A 144 -2.04 -21.27 -4.93
C ARG A 144 -1.83 -21.69 -6.39
N VAL A 145 -0.59 -21.93 -6.76
CA VAL A 145 -0.20 -22.51 -8.05
C VAL A 145 -0.78 -23.92 -8.15
N VAL A 146 -1.53 -24.18 -9.22
CA VAL A 146 -2.13 -25.49 -9.54
C VAL A 146 -1.56 -26.09 -10.83
N SER A 147 -0.84 -25.31 -11.64
CA SER A 147 -0.13 -25.73 -12.85
C SER A 147 1.07 -24.82 -13.09
N GLY A 148 2.16 -25.34 -13.65
CA GLY A 148 3.36 -24.55 -13.98
C GLY A 148 4.29 -24.22 -12.81
N MET A 149 4.32 -25.05 -11.75
CA MET A 149 5.24 -24.85 -10.62
C MET A 149 6.73 -24.96 -11.04
N ASP A 150 7.02 -25.73 -12.08
CA ASP A 150 8.33 -25.79 -12.72
C ASP A 150 8.73 -24.46 -13.36
N VAL A 151 7.79 -23.73 -13.98
CA VAL A 151 8.00 -22.37 -14.49
C VAL A 151 8.30 -21.41 -13.33
N VAL A 152 7.48 -21.41 -12.27
CA VAL A 152 7.71 -20.59 -11.06
C VAL A 152 9.09 -20.88 -10.46
N THR A 153 9.48 -22.16 -10.40
CA THR A 153 10.81 -22.58 -9.92
C THR A 153 11.92 -22.10 -10.84
N ALA A 154 11.74 -22.18 -12.16
CA ALA A 154 12.71 -21.68 -13.14
C ALA A 154 12.91 -20.17 -13.05
N ILE A 155 11.81 -19.40 -12.86
CA ILE A 155 11.89 -17.96 -12.59
C ILE A 155 12.70 -17.72 -11.32
N SER A 156 12.51 -18.52 -10.26
CA SER A 156 13.16 -18.32 -8.96
C SER A 156 14.70 -18.47 -8.94
N VAL A 157 15.28 -19.00 -10.02
CA VAL A 157 16.71 -19.30 -10.13
C VAL A 157 17.41 -18.54 -11.25
N VAL A 158 16.74 -17.56 -11.86
CA VAL A 158 17.39 -16.67 -12.84
C VAL A 158 18.54 -15.89 -12.18
N PRO A 159 19.57 -15.48 -12.93
CA PRO A 159 20.61 -14.62 -12.39
C PRO A 159 20.04 -13.28 -11.89
N THR A 160 20.45 -12.87 -10.69
CA THR A 160 20.07 -11.61 -10.06
C THR A 160 21.29 -10.76 -9.71
N ASP A 161 21.07 -9.47 -9.50
CA ASP A 161 22.06 -8.59 -8.90
C ASP A 161 22.10 -8.70 -7.37
N ALA A 162 22.85 -7.80 -6.71
CA ALA A 162 23.03 -7.80 -5.26
C ALA A 162 21.76 -7.44 -4.46
N THR A 163 20.69 -6.99 -5.13
CA THR A 163 19.40 -6.62 -4.53
C THR A 163 18.30 -7.63 -4.85
N ASP A 164 18.68 -8.84 -5.30
CA ASP A 164 17.77 -9.90 -5.74
C ASP A 164 16.95 -9.53 -7.00
N HIS A 165 17.33 -8.46 -7.73
CA HIS A 165 16.66 -8.05 -8.95
C HIS A 165 17.19 -8.84 -10.16
N PRO A 166 16.35 -9.49 -10.99
CA PRO A 166 16.83 -10.22 -12.16
C PRO A 166 17.66 -9.38 -13.14
N THR A 167 18.81 -9.90 -13.58
CA THR A 167 19.65 -9.19 -14.56
C THR A 167 19.07 -9.22 -15.97
N THR A 168 18.15 -10.15 -16.23
CA THR A 168 17.32 -10.20 -17.42
C THR A 168 15.87 -10.16 -16.97
N PRO A 169 15.07 -9.17 -17.39
CA PRO A 169 13.69 -9.05 -16.95
C PRO A 169 12.87 -10.30 -17.25
N VAL A 170 12.22 -10.84 -16.22
CA VAL A 170 11.16 -11.83 -16.38
C VAL A 170 9.83 -11.08 -16.38
N VAL A 171 9.16 -11.09 -17.52
CA VAL A 171 7.99 -10.23 -17.79
C VAL A 171 6.72 -11.06 -17.67
N VAL A 172 5.71 -10.53 -16.99
CA VAL A 172 4.33 -10.98 -17.07
C VAL A 172 3.74 -10.36 -18.33
N SER A 173 3.51 -11.18 -19.36
CA SER A 173 2.94 -10.71 -20.62
C SER A 173 1.46 -10.41 -20.49
N HIS A 174 0.72 -11.30 -19.82
CA HIS A 174 -0.70 -11.13 -19.58
C HIS A 174 -1.18 -11.98 -18.40
N VAL A 175 -2.29 -11.58 -17.75
CA VAL A 175 -2.98 -12.38 -16.73
C VAL A 175 -4.43 -12.58 -17.14
N THR A 176 -4.80 -13.82 -17.48
CA THR A 176 -6.18 -14.18 -17.81
C THR A 176 -6.93 -14.68 -16.57
N ILE A 177 -8.13 -14.17 -16.34
CA ILE A 177 -9.01 -14.64 -15.25
C ILE A 177 -10.08 -15.58 -15.81
N ARG A 178 -10.10 -16.83 -15.32
CA ARG A 178 -11.16 -17.81 -15.62
C ARG A 178 -12.01 -18.06 -14.39
N ARG A 179 -13.34 -18.17 -14.60
CA ARG A 179 -14.32 -18.46 -13.55
C ARG A 179 -15.09 -19.72 -13.93
N GLU A 180 -15.02 -20.73 -13.07
CA GLU A 180 -15.62 -22.04 -13.30
C GLU A 180 -16.66 -22.32 -12.22
N GLY A 181 -17.90 -22.59 -12.63
CA GLY A 181 -19.02 -22.84 -11.72
C GLY A 181 -19.77 -21.60 -11.25
N PRO A 182 -21.01 -21.78 -10.72
CA PRO A 182 -21.94 -20.68 -10.46
C PRO A 182 -21.43 -19.69 -9.41
N ASP A 183 -20.83 -20.16 -8.32
CA ASP A 183 -20.35 -19.29 -7.23
C ASP A 183 -19.18 -18.41 -7.69
N ALA A 184 -18.25 -18.98 -8.45
CA ALA A 184 -17.14 -18.24 -9.05
C ALA A 184 -17.62 -17.19 -10.06
N MET A 185 -18.65 -17.51 -10.86
CA MET A 185 -19.27 -16.54 -11.78
C MET A 185 -20.04 -15.44 -11.04
N ALA A 186 -20.62 -15.74 -9.88
CA ALA A 186 -21.39 -14.81 -9.08
C ALA A 186 -20.53 -13.90 -8.17
N PHE A 187 -19.22 -14.18 -8.04
CA PHE A 187 -18.33 -13.38 -7.19
C PHE A 187 -18.21 -11.93 -7.69
N ASP A 188 -18.82 -11.00 -6.95
CA ASP A 188 -18.89 -9.58 -7.27
C ASP A 188 -17.68 -8.83 -6.72
N LEU A 189 -16.88 -8.25 -7.61
CA LEU A 189 -15.70 -7.48 -7.25
C LEU A 189 -16.04 -6.18 -6.50
N THR A 190 -17.18 -5.57 -6.83
CA THR A 190 -17.58 -4.25 -6.30
C THR A 190 -18.13 -4.34 -4.87
N ALA A 191 -18.63 -5.51 -4.48
CA ALA A 191 -19.18 -5.75 -3.15
C ALA A 191 -18.12 -5.93 -2.04
N GLN A 192 -16.82 -5.93 -2.37
CA GLN A 192 -15.77 -6.28 -1.41
C GLN A 192 -15.28 -5.11 -0.53
N GLY A 193 -15.81 -3.89 -0.71
CA GLY A 193 -15.39 -2.75 0.12
C GLY A 193 -13.90 -2.43 -0.05
N LEU A 194 -13.46 -2.36 -1.31
CA LEU A 194 -12.12 -1.90 -1.68
C LEU A 194 -12.15 -0.38 -1.94
N PRO A 195 -11.01 0.33 -1.78
CA PRO A 195 -10.93 1.75 -2.12
C PRO A 195 -11.30 2.01 -3.59
N VAL A 196 -11.86 3.17 -3.92
CA VAL A 196 -12.19 3.54 -5.31
C VAL A 196 -11.31 4.69 -5.76
N VAL A 197 -10.66 4.55 -6.92
CA VAL A 197 -9.82 5.61 -7.50
C VAL A 197 -10.63 6.39 -8.53
N THR A 198 -10.66 7.71 -8.41
CA THR A 198 -11.34 8.60 -9.37
C THR A 198 -10.44 9.77 -9.76
N PRO A 199 -10.58 10.33 -10.98
CA PRO A 199 -10.09 11.68 -11.20
C PRO A 199 -10.83 12.64 -10.25
N GLY A 200 -10.18 13.74 -9.87
CA GLY A 200 -10.81 14.82 -9.14
C GLY A 200 -11.13 16.01 -10.04
N ASP A 201 -12.18 16.75 -9.69
CA ASP A 201 -12.55 17.97 -10.38
C ASP A 201 -11.77 19.17 -9.83
N LEU A 202 -11.28 20.01 -10.75
CA LEU A 202 -10.62 21.28 -10.46
C LEU A 202 -11.47 22.41 -11.05
N ALA A 203 -12.12 23.19 -10.18
CA ALA A 203 -12.86 24.38 -10.59
C ALA A 203 -11.88 25.56 -10.73
N VAL A 204 -11.82 26.14 -11.93
CA VAL A 204 -10.89 27.23 -12.26
C VAL A 204 -11.61 28.57 -12.18
N ALA A 205 -11.12 29.48 -11.34
CA ALA A 205 -11.66 30.82 -11.17
C ALA A 205 -10.57 31.88 -11.36
N ALA A 206 -10.65 32.66 -12.44
CA ALA A 206 -9.75 33.80 -12.64
C ALA A 206 -10.15 34.97 -11.73
N ASN A 207 -9.16 35.65 -11.16
CA ASN A 207 -9.34 36.83 -10.34
C ASN A 207 -8.25 37.89 -10.66
N ALA A 208 -8.31 39.06 -10.02
CA ALA A 208 -7.36 40.14 -10.31
C ALA A 208 -5.90 39.79 -9.97
N GLY A 209 -5.68 38.84 -9.06
CA GLY A 209 -4.35 38.40 -8.61
C GLY A 209 -3.79 37.19 -9.38
N GLY A 210 -4.63 36.46 -10.12
CA GLY A 210 -4.23 35.23 -10.82
C GLY A 210 -5.41 34.30 -11.06
N VAL A 211 -5.20 33.02 -10.77
CA VAL A 211 -6.19 31.95 -10.93
C VAL A 211 -6.26 31.13 -9.64
N ASP A 212 -7.47 30.94 -9.12
CA ASP A 212 -7.74 29.98 -8.06
C ASP A 212 -8.20 28.66 -8.68
N LEU A 213 -7.70 27.55 -8.14
CA LEU A 213 -8.07 26.19 -8.47
C LEU A 213 -8.71 25.57 -7.21
N ASP A 214 -10.02 25.47 -7.23
CA ASP A 214 -10.81 24.95 -6.10
C ASP A 214 -11.15 23.47 -6.33
N PHE A 215 -11.08 22.68 -5.26
CA PHE A 215 -11.48 21.27 -5.26
C PHE A 215 -12.18 20.91 -3.95
N ALA A 216 -13.02 19.87 -4.00
CA ALA A 216 -13.69 19.33 -2.84
C ALA A 216 -13.12 17.95 -2.50
N SER A 217 -13.06 17.67 -1.20
CA SER A 217 -12.72 16.36 -0.67
C SER A 217 -13.78 15.95 0.36
N ASP A 218 -14.22 14.70 0.26
CA ASP A 218 -15.24 14.11 1.12
C ASP A 218 -14.61 13.29 2.25
N LEU A 219 -15.46 12.73 3.12
CA LEU A 219 -15.03 11.94 4.26
C LEU A 219 -14.36 10.66 3.76
N TYR A 220 -13.18 10.36 4.30
CA TYR A 220 -12.34 9.22 3.94
C TYR A 220 -11.82 9.25 2.51
N VAL A 221 -11.64 10.45 1.96
CA VAL A 221 -11.00 10.66 0.67
C VAL A 221 -9.56 11.09 0.86
N GLU A 222 -8.63 10.38 0.24
CA GLU A 222 -7.27 10.85 0.04
C GLU A 222 -7.21 11.64 -1.26
N THR A 223 -6.83 12.91 -1.17
CA THR A 223 -6.69 13.78 -2.35
C THR A 223 -5.21 13.97 -2.70
N PHE A 224 -4.85 13.66 -3.93
CA PHE A 224 -3.51 13.92 -4.47
C PHE A 224 -3.57 15.11 -5.42
N LEU A 225 -2.92 16.20 -5.03
CA LEU A 225 -2.68 17.34 -5.91
C LEU A 225 -1.37 17.14 -6.66
N ARG A 226 -1.41 17.37 -7.97
CA ARG A 226 -0.24 17.25 -8.82
C ARG A 226 -0.06 18.50 -9.63
N GLU A 227 1.20 18.85 -9.83
CA GLU A 227 1.61 20.03 -10.56
C GLU A 227 2.79 19.71 -11.47
N ALA A 228 2.86 20.39 -12.61
CA ALA A 228 3.95 20.20 -13.56
C ALA A 228 4.25 21.49 -14.32
N GLY A 229 5.54 21.77 -14.55
CA GLY A 229 5.94 22.82 -15.50
C GLY A 229 5.77 22.37 -16.96
N ILE A 230 5.89 21.07 -17.20
CA ILE A 230 5.75 20.41 -18.50
C ILE A 230 5.07 19.05 -18.33
N LEU A 231 4.35 18.56 -19.34
CA LEU A 231 3.48 17.39 -19.23
C LEU A 231 4.17 16.05 -18.87
N ASN A 232 5.50 15.97 -18.91
CA ASN A 232 6.26 14.74 -18.63
C ASN A 232 7.00 14.75 -17.29
N ASP A 233 6.85 15.81 -16.49
CA ASP A 233 7.54 15.97 -15.21
C ASP A 233 6.58 16.52 -14.15
N TRP A 234 5.91 15.59 -13.46
CA TRP A 234 4.90 15.88 -12.45
C TRP A 234 5.44 15.65 -11.06
N SER A 235 5.19 16.61 -10.16
CA SER A 235 5.30 16.40 -8.72
C SER A 235 3.93 16.03 -8.14
N SER A 236 3.94 15.37 -6.99
CA SER A 236 2.73 14.93 -6.30
C SER A 236 2.79 15.26 -4.82
N SER A 237 1.68 15.77 -4.31
CA SER A 237 1.47 16.01 -2.89
C SER A 237 0.20 15.29 -2.45
N SER A 238 0.32 14.37 -1.50
CA SER A 238 -0.86 13.89 -0.76
C SER A 238 -1.30 15.01 0.17
N LEU A 239 -2.57 15.38 0.09
CA LEU A 239 -3.16 16.36 0.99
C LEU A 239 -3.69 15.72 2.28
N GLY A 240 -3.47 14.42 2.46
CA GLY A 240 -4.00 13.63 3.56
C GLY A 240 -5.37 13.02 3.24
N ILE A 241 -5.82 12.17 4.16
CA ILE A 241 -7.13 11.53 4.14
C ILE A 241 -8.04 12.36 5.04
N ASP A 242 -9.08 12.92 4.43
CA ASP A 242 -9.97 13.84 5.12
C ASP A 242 -10.89 13.09 6.10
N LEU A 243 -10.90 13.54 7.35
CA LEU A 243 -11.71 12.97 8.44
C LEU A 243 -12.98 13.79 8.74
N ALA A 244 -13.26 14.80 7.92
CA ALA A 244 -14.45 15.62 7.95
C ALA A 244 -14.85 16.01 6.52
N ALA A 245 -16.14 16.26 6.28
CA ALA A 245 -16.65 16.56 4.95
C ALA A 245 -17.76 17.64 4.94
N PRO A 246 -17.89 18.39 3.83
CA PRO A 246 -16.92 18.52 2.74
C PRO A 246 -15.79 19.49 3.14
N ILE A 247 -14.55 19.19 2.73
CA ILE A 247 -13.42 20.12 2.83
C ILE A 247 -13.19 20.76 1.46
N LEU A 248 -13.20 22.09 1.42
CA LEU A 248 -12.87 22.86 0.22
C LEU A 248 -11.38 23.22 0.25
N GLY A 249 -10.64 22.68 -0.70
CA GLY A 249 -9.25 23.02 -0.94
C GLY A 249 -9.11 24.06 -2.05
N ARG A 250 -8.07 24.89 -1.96
CA ARG A 250 -7.73 25.91 -2.96
C ARG A 250 -6.23 25.94 -3.22
N VAL A 251 -5.85 25.99 -4.48
CA VAL A 251 -4.51 26.36 -4.94
C VAL A 251 -4.61 27.70 -5.65
N HIS A 252 -3.77 28.66 -5.27
CA HIS A 252 -3.68 29.94 -5.97
C HIS A 252 -2.44 29.95 -6.86
N GLN A 253 -2.62 30.29 -8.14
CA GLN A 253 -1.54 30.55 -9.09
C GLN A 253 -1.53 32.05 -9.39
N GLY A 254 -0.46 32.73 -8.98
CA GLY A 254 -0.31 34.18 -9.15
C GLY A 254 0.00 34.60 -10.59
N THR A 255 -0.40 35.81 -10.97
CA THR A 255 -0.14 36.37 -12.32
C THR A 255 1.35 36.46 -12.70
N THR A 256 2.26 36.52 -11.73
CA THR A 256 3.71 36.60 -11.96
C THR A 256 4.41 35.25 -11.90
N GLU A 257 3.69 34.18 -11.54
CA GLU A 257 4.24 32.84 -11.41
C GLU A 257 4.34 32.16 -12.78
N THR A 258 5.27 31.21 -12.93
CA THR A 258 5.41 30.47 -14.18
C THR A 258 4.20 29.56 -14.39
N ALA A 259 3.66 29.57 -15.60
CA ALA A 259 2.50 28.74 -15.95
C ALA A 259 2.79 27.25 -15.68
N ARG A 260 1.78 26.56 -15.14
CA ARG A 260 1.86 25.17 -14.70
C ARG A 260 0.60 24.41 -15.10
N PHE A 261 0.74 23.10 -15.18
CA PHE A 261 -0.36 22.15 -15.29
C PHE A 261 -0.73 21.65 -13.89
N PHE A 262 -2.01 21.38 -13.69
CA PHE A 262 -2.52 20.83 -12.44
C PHE A 262 -3.43 19.63 -12.73
N ALA A 263 -3.40 18.65 -11.85
CA ALA A 263 -4.28 17.50 -11.88
C ALA A 263 -4.62 17.07 -10.45
N ILE A 264 -5.82 16.50 -10.28
CA ILE A 264 -6.21 15.84 -9.04
C ILE A 264 -6.62 14.40 -9.34
N SER A 265 -6.16 13.51 -8.47
CA SER A 265 -6.68 12.14 -8.35
C SER A 265 -7.08 11.89 -6.91
N GLN A 266 -8.14 11.11 -6.71
CA GLN A 266 -8.70 10.83 -5.40
C GLN A 266 -8.81 9.33 -5.16
N VAL A 267 -8.63 8.93 -3.90
CA VAL A 267 -8.89 7.57 -3.42
C VAL A 267 -9.96 7.66 -2.35
N HIS A 268 -11.10 7.03 -2.63
CA HIS A 268 -12.26 6.99 -1.75
C HIS A 268 -12.23 5.69 -0.96
N TYR A 269 -11.95 5.79 0.35
CA TYR A 269 -12.01 4.63 1.23
C TYR A 269 -13.47 4.42 1.69
N PRO A 270 -13.94 3.16 1.78
CA PRO A 270 -15.33 2.87 2.14
C PRO A 270 -15.65 3.15 3.62
N GLU A 271 -14.62 3.30 4.45
CA GLU A 271 -14.70 3.54 5.88
C GLU A 271 -13.42 4.24 6.38
N SER A 272 -13.40 4.64 7.64
CA SER A 272 -12.24 5.27 8.27
C SER A 272 -10.97 4.45 8.11
N THR A 273 -9.90 5.13 7.72
CA THR A 273 -8.54 4.59 7.72
C THR A 273 -7.85 4.78 9.09
N ARG A 274 -8.53 5.34 10.09
CA ARG A 274 -8.12 5.45 11.52
C ARG A 274 -6.91 6.32 11.83
N ALA A 275 -5.96 6.44 10.91
CA ALA A 275 -4.80 7.29 11.08
C ALA A 275 -5.22 8.76 10.97
N PRO A 276 -4.83 9.62 11.93
CA PRO A 276 -5.18 11.03 11.90
C PRO A 276 -4.35 11.78 10.85
N ARG A 277 -4.89 12.91 10.39
CA ARG A 277 -4.20 13.81 9.43
C ARG A 277 -2.93 14.40 10.02
N ASP A 278 -2.96 14.69 11.31
CA ASP A 278 -1.88 15.25 12.11
C ASP A 278 -1.93 14.68 13.54
N VAL A 279 -0.90 14.98 14.32
CA VAL A 279 -0.82 14.62 15.73
C VAL A 279 -0.92 15.84 16.65
N GLU A 280 -1.22 17.02 16.12
CA GLU A 280 -1.24 18.27 16.87
C GLU A 280 -2.32 18.23 17.96
N GLY A 281 -1.99 18.70 19.17
CA GLY A 281 -2.89 18.66 20.33
C GLY A 281 -3.09 17.27 20.94
N ARG A 282 -2.48 16.21 20.37
CA ARG A 282 -2.65 14.84 20.86
C ARG A 282 -1.55 14.42 21.82
N GLU A 283 -1.87 13.43 22.65
CA GLU A 283 -0.92 12.72 23.50
C GLU A 283 -0.72 11.29 22.97
N LEU A 284 0.52 10.97 22.60
CA LEU A 284 0.96 9.63 22.19
C LEU A 284 1.69 8.95 23.36
N THR A 285 1.15 7.83 23.82
CA THR A 285 1.82 6.99 24.83
C THR A 285 2.31 5.70 24.19
N ILE A 286 3.60 5.42 24.38
CA ILE A 286 4.34 4.30 23.78
C ILE A 286 4.90 3.41 24.89
N GLN A 287 4.59 2.12 24.80
CA GLN A 287 5.20 1.08 25.64
C GLN A 287 6.53 0.65 25.02
N LEU A 288 7.65 1.05 25.62
CA LEU A 288 9.00 0.71 25.18
C LEU A 288 9.49 -0.57 25.87
N PHE A 289 10.40 -1.29 25.20
CA PHE A 289 11.09 -2.48 25.75
C PHE A 289 10.15 -3.52 26.38
N ASN A 290 9.12 -3.94 25.62
CA ASN A 290 8.08 -4.86 26.09
C ASN A 290 7.28 -4.33 27.30
N GLY A 291 7.08 -3.02 27.36
CA GLY A 291 6.27 -2.35 28.39
C GLY A 291 6.98 -2.15 29.73
N THR A 292 8.31 -2.31 29.79
CA THR A 292 9.06 -1.96 31.00
C THR A 292 9.22 -0.46 31.18
N GLU A 293 9.10 0.29 30.10
CA GLU A 293 9.25 1.74 30.09
C GLU A 293 8.13 2.38 29.28
N VAL A 294 7.75 3.60 29.68
CA VAL A 294 6.68 4.36 29.06
C VAL A 294 7.23 5.71 28.62
N LEU A 295 7.00 6.02 27.35
CA LEU A 295 7.23 7.33 26.77
C LEU A 295 5.89 7.95 26.40
N THR A 296 5.56 9.07 27.02
CA THR A 296 4.37 9.86 26.70
C THR A 296 4.81 11.16 26.04
N VAL A 297 4.37 11.40 24.80
CA VAL A 297 4.66 12.60 24.02
C VAL A 297 3.38 13.42 23.87
N ARG A 298 3.44 14.72 24.13
CA ARG A 298 2.34 15.67 23.95
C ARG A 298 2.74 16.67 22.88
N PHE A 299 2.06 16.61 21.74
CA PHE A 299 2.37 17.43 20.58
C PHE A 299 1.66 18.79 20.68
N ASP A 300 2.38 19.87 20.36
CA ASP A 300 1.79 21.19 20.22
C ASP A 300 1.54 21.56 18.74
N GLU A 301 0.78 22.64 18.53
CA GLU A 301 0.47 23.21 17.22
C GLU A 301 1.67 23.94 16.56
N ALA A 302 2.82 24.02 17.26
CA ALA A 302 4.03 24.68 16.77
C ALA A 302 5.05 23.68 16.15
N GLY A 303 4.67 22.41 15.99
CA GLY A 303 5.53 21.36 15.47
C GLY A 303 6.54 20.80 16.49
N GLY A 304 6.31 21.05 17.78
CA GLY A 304 7.12 20.55 18.89
C GLY A 304 6.26 19.92 19.99
N GLY A 305 6.65 20.12 21.24
CA GLY A 305 5.84 19.74 22.39
C GLY A 305 6.66 19.36 23.62
N THR A 306 6.11 18.46 24.42
CA THR A 306 6.76 17.92 25.63
C THR A 306 6.72 16.41 25.65
N PHE A 307 7.59 15.80 26.45
CA PHE A 307 7.50 14.38 26.73
C PHE A 307 7.68 14.11 28.22
N ASP A 308 7.21 12.94 28.65
CA ASP A 308 7.57 12.30 29.91
C ASP A 308 8.07 10.90 29.60
N TYR A 309 9.28 10.59 30.06
CA TYR A 309 9.87 9.26 29.93
C TYR A 309 10.11 8.69 31.32
N ASN A 310 9.29 7.72 31.72
CA ASN A 310 9.32 7.13 33.08
C ASN A 310 9.34 8.18 34.22
N GLY A 311 8.52 9.22 34.12
CA GLY A 311 8.44 10.30 35.10
C GLY A 311 9.54 11.37 34.97
N GLN A 312 10.37 11.30 33.92
CA GLN A 312 11.36 12.33 33.59
C GLN A 312 10.82 13.23 32.48
N PRO A 313 10.44 14.48 32.79
CA PRO A 313 9.90 15.39 31.79
C PRO A 313 11.01 15.98 30.91
N GLY A 314 10.66 16.29 29.66
CA GLY A 314 11.50 17.02 28.72
C GLY A 314 10.71 17.67 27.59
N THR A 315 11.41 18.21 26.60
CA THR A 315 10.82 18.92 25.46
C THR A 315 11.03 18.16 24.16
N VAL A 316 10.07 18.28 23.24
CA VAL A 316 10.20 17.87 21.84
C VAL A 316 10.51 19.12 21.02
N SER A 317 11.66 19.15 20.34
CA SER A 317 12.11 20.30 19.54
C SER A 317 11.59 20.29 18.11
N GLY A 318 11.16 19.12 17.63
CA GLY A 318 10.66 18.95 16.27
C GLY A 318 10.18 17.54 16.02
N TYR A 319 9.21 17.41 15.12
CA TYR A 319 8.80 16.14 14.54
C TYR A 319 8.30 16.34 13.11
N THR A 320 8.26 15.25 12.33
CA THR A 320 7.51 15.22 11.07
C THR A 320 6.49 14.09 11.13
N TRP A 321 5.24 14.41 10.80
CA TRP A 321 4.16 13.44 10.64
C TRP A 321 3.88 13.17 9.17
N THR A 322 3.67 11.91 8.82
CA THR A 322 3.15 11.52 7.51
C THR A 322 2.01 10.53 7.71
N GLN A 323 0.82 10.88 7.21
CA GLN A 323 -0.34 10.00 7.21
C GLN A 323 -0.26 9.04 6.02
N GLU A 324 -0.54 7.76 6.28
CA GLU A 324 -0.81 6.71 5.30
C GLU A 324 -2.17 6.09 5.64
N PRO A 325 -2.84 5.39 4.72
CA PRO A 325 -4.02 4.62 5.07
C PRO A 325 -3.67 3.60 6.16
N TYR A 326 -4.42 3.60 7.28
CA TYR A 326 -4.23 2.69 8.43
C TYR A 326 -2.94 2.89 9.21
N ARG A 327 -2.15 3.94 8.91
CA ARG A 327 -0.82 4.13 9.49
C ARG A 327 -0.42 5.61 9.59
N GLY A 328 0.44 5.91 10.55
CA GLY A 328 1.20 7.16 10.55
C GLY A 328 2.69 6.95 10.78
N ARG A 329 3.51 7.89 10.31
CA ARG A 329 4.95 7.90 10.54
C ARG A 329 5.38 9.18 11.26
N LEU A 330 6.15 9.01 12.32
CA LEU A 330 6.94 10.05 12.97
C LEU A 330 8.40 9.85 12.58
N TRP A 331 8.97 10.79 11.80
CA TRP A 331 10.34 10.66 11.31
C TRP A 331 11.13 11.98 11.17
N PRO A 332 12.20 12.17 11.97
CA PRO A 332 12.33 11.70 13.34
C PRO A 332 11.47 12.55 14.28
N ILE A 333 11.36 12.12 15.53
CA ILE A 333 11.01 13.00 16.65
C ILE A 333 12.27 13.32 17.44
N GLU A 334 12.48 14.61 17.70
CA GLU A 334 13.65 15.14 18.37
C GLU A 334 13.33 15.52 19.82
N TYR A 335 14.10 14.95 20.76
CA TYR A 335 13.89 15.12 22.19
C TYR A 335 15.05 15.85 22.86
N SER A 336 14.77 16.63 23.90
CA SER A 336 15.80 17.10 24.82
C SER A 336 16.32 15.94 25.68
N GLY A 337 17.62 15.66 25.65
CA GLY A 337 18.25 14.71 26.56
C GLY A 337 18.00 13.22 26.26
N LEU A 338 17.19 12.89 25.25
CA LEU A 338 17.08 11.55 24.67
C LEU A 338 17.64 11.55 23.24
N VAL A 339 17.95 10.36 22.73
CA VAL A 339 18.28 10.21 21.30
C VAL A 339 17.04 10.44 20.44
N PRO A 340 17.18 10.91 19.20
CA PRO A 340 16.07 10.92 18.25
C PRO A 340 15.49 9.52 18.08
N MET A 341 14.19 9.46 17.84
CA MET A 341 13.50 8.21 17.56
C MET A 341 12.64 8.33 16.31
N THR A 342 12.34 7.20 15.69
CA THR A 342 11.34 7.08 14.63
C THR A 342 10.28 6.09 15.05
N PHE A 343 9.04 6.37 14.67
CA PHE A 343 7.90 5.49 14.94
C PHE A 343 7.05 5.36 13.70
N ARG A 344 6.70 4.13 13.36
CA ARG A 344 5.61 3.79 12.48
C ARG A 344 4.48 3.25 13.33
N LEU A 345 3.34 3.96 13.33
CA LEU A 345 2.16 3.65 14.10
C LEU A 345 1.15 2.96 13.18
N ASP A 346 0.89 1.67 13.38
CA ASP A 346 -0.10 0.89 12.63
C ASP A 346 -1.42 0.86 13.42
N PHE A 347 -2.46 1.54 12.94
CA PHE A 347 -3.70 1.80 13.68
C PHE A 347 -4.69 0.64 13.60
N THR A 348 -5.07 0.07 14.74
CA THR A 348 -6.15 -0.93 14.85
C THR A 348 -7.45 -0.33 15.39
N SER A 349 -7.41 0.94 15.81
CA SER A 349 -8.54 1.76 16.23
C SER A 349 -8.20 3.25 16.04
N GLU A 350 -9.16 4.15 16.23
CA GLU A 350 -8.94 5.61 16.15
C GLU A 350 -7.95 6.14 17.21
N THR A 351 -7.68 5.37 18.28
CA THR A 351 -6.90 5.82 19.44
C THR A 351 -5.78 4.87 19.83
N GLY A 352 -5.41 3.91 18.98
CA GLY A 352 -4.35 2.98 19.30
C GLY A 352 -4.11 1.88 18.28
N GLY A 353 -3.04 1.14 18.53
CA GLY A 353 -2.58 0.05 17.70
C GLY A 353 -1.18 -0.39 18.11
N THR A 354 -0.44 -0.92 17.14
CA THR A 354 0.94 -1.37 17.33
C THR A 354 1.91 -0.42 16.66
N TYR A 355 3.14 -0.34 17.15
CA TYR A 355 4.19 0.43 16.51
C TYR A 355 5.45 -0.40 16.26
N SER A 356 6.24 0.06 15.30
CA SER A 356 7.64 -0.31 15.11
C SER A 356 8.48 0.95 14.97
N GLY A 357 9.75 0.92 15.31
CA GLY A 357 10.56 2.13 15.36
C GLY A 357 12.04 1.89 15.57
N THR A 358 12.79 2.97 15.68
CA THR A 358 14.23 2.94 15.97
C THR A 358 14.59 4.08 16.90
N ALA A 359 15.31 3.77 17.98
CA ALA A 359 16.07 4.75 18.74
C ALA A 359 17.49 4.84 18.18
N TYR A 360 17.92 6.05 17.82
CA TYR A 360 19.22 6.28 17.19
C TYR A 360 20.36 6.39 18.21
N THR A 361 20.51 5.36 19.04
CA THR A 361 21.71 5.10 19.84
C THR A 361 22.89 4.63 18.97
N PHE A 362 24.07 4.45 19.55
CA PHE A 362 25.21 3.81 18.89
C PHE A 362 25.60 2.52 19.65
N PRO A 363 25.24 1.32 19.16
CA PRO A 363 24.46 1.03 17.94
C PRO A 363 22.98 1.41 18.08
N SER A 364 22.26 1.54 16.96
CA SER A 364 20.83 1.85 16.99
C SER A 364 20.02 0.70 17.60
N THR A 365 18.90 1.03 18.23
CA THR A 365 18.03 0.08 18.92
C THR A 365 16.68 0.01 18.24
N ALA A 366 16.28 -1.17 17.77
CA ALA A 366 14.94 -1.38 17.23
C ALA A 366 13.89 -1.35 18.35
N LEU A 367 12.74 -0.73 18.08
CA LEU A 367 11.62 -0.60 19.01
C LEU A 367 10.36 -1.22 18.41
N SER A 368 9.52 -1.80 19.25
CA SER A 368 8.20 -2.30 18.87
C SER A 368 7.33 -2.50 20.10
N GLY A 369 6.01 -2.37 19.94
CA GLY A 369 5.06 -2.59 21.02
C GLY A 369 3.70 -1.97 20.70
N ASP A 370 2.93 -1.69 21.75
CA ASP A 370 1.63 -1.05 21.64
C ASP A 370 1.73 0.47 21.88
N PHE A 371 0.83 1.21 21.25
CA PHE A 371 0.67 2.64 21.51
C PHE A 371 -0.80 3.01 21.71
N THR A 372 -1.02 4.11 22.43
CA THR A 372 -2.30 4.80 22.50
C THR A 372 -2.12 6.25 22.07
N LEU A 373 -3.11 6.81 21.38
CA LEU A 373 -3.14 8.19 20.93
C LEU A 373 -4.48 8.82 21.32
N THR A 374 -4.47 9.98 21.97
CA THR A 374 -5.71 10.66 22.31
C THR A 374 -6.39 11.26 21.08
N THR A 375 -7.69 11.54 21.21
CA THR A 375 -8.35 12.52 20.34
C THR A 375 -7.82 13.92 20.68
N PRO A 376 -7.90 14.90 19.75
CA PRO A 376 -7.52 16.29 20.01
C PRO A 376 -8.32 16.91 21.17
#